data_AF-A0A0Q9NPN5-F1
#
_entry.id   AF-A0A0Q9NPN5-F1
#
_cell.length_a   1.000
_cell.length_b   1.000
_cell.length_c   1.000
_cell.angle_alpha   90.00
_cell.angle_beta   90.00
_cell.angle_gamma   90.00
#
_symmetry.space_group_name_H-M   'P 1'
#
loop_
_entity.id
_entity.type
_entity.pdbx_description
1 polymer ?
#
loop_
_entity_poly.entity_id
_entity_poly.type
_entity_poly.pdbx_seq_one_letter_code
_entity_poly.pdbx_strand_id
1 'polypeptide(L)'
;MSTATHRSTATDAERFWEKVDKEAGRLDGTGCWVWTASGRFGLSNGRSSATPRRYAWEALQQELGLGSLTQDEILRMACGRSACVNPGHMQKGAKPLRRPGSRTCARGHTMDADNGYWAKDGTWVCRPCKRDHSRRYRQDPQFRADQAAASARYIAADPQRAERKKQRQRQRYRDDPDYRARIRAAARERRARKKAEEGRDDRSGNAEMKEAGRG
;
A
#
# COMPACT_ATOMS: atom_id res chain seq x y z
N MET A 1 27.36 -8.66 11.91
CA MET A 1 26.09 -8.57 12.66
C MET A 1 25.72 -7.09 12.76
N SER A 2 24.81 -6.59 11.91
CA SER A 2 24.43 -5.18 11.91
C SER A 2 23.12 -4.98 12.65
N THR A 3 23.20 -4.59 13.92
CA THR A 3 22.07 -4.05 14.67
C THR A 3 21.82 -2.63 14.18
N ALA A 4 20.86 -2.45 13.27
CA ALA A 4 20.41 -1.12 12.87
C ALA A 4 19.57 -0.53 14.02
N THR A 5 20.25 0.03 15.03
CA THR A 5 19.63 0.77 16.12
C THR A 5 19.30 2.16 15.58
N HIS A 6 18.02 2.43 15.33
CA HIS A 6 17.60 3.79 15.00
C HIS A 6 17.77 4.66 16.25
N ARG A 7 18.78 5.54 16.27
CA ARG A 7 18.97 6.52 17.35
C ARG A 7 17.87 7.59 17.22
N SER A 8 16.78 7.41 17.97
CA SER A 8 15.70 8.40 18.09
C SER A 8 16.12 9.54 19.02
N THR A 9 15.71 10.76 18.69
CA THR A 9 15.92 11.93 19.57
C THR A 9 14.79 12.03 20.60
N ALA A 10 14.98 12.83 21.66
CA ALA A 10 13.90 13.12 22.64
C ALA A 10 12.63 13.64 21.95
N THR A 11 12.79 14.48 20.92
CA THR A 11 11.71 15.01 20.08
C THR A 11 10.95 13.92 19.32
N ASP A 12 11.61 12.82 18.91
CA ASP A 12 10.92 11.70 18.27
C ASP A 12 10.07 10.92 19.28
N ALA A 13 10.52 10.78 20.52
CA ALA A 13 9.72 10.13 21.57
C ALA A 13 8.45 10.93 21.88
N GLU A 14 8.58 12.26 22.06
CA GLU A 14 7.44 13.14 22.30
C GLU A 14 6.39 13.05 21.18
N ARG A 15 6.82 13.22 19.92
CA ARG A 15 5.95 13.12 18.73
C ARG A 15 5.31 11.75 18.55
N PHE A 16 6.00 10.70 19.02
CA PHE A 16 5.46 9.36 19.00
C PHE A 16 4.34 9.22 20.04
N TRP A 17 4.63 9.54 21.30
CA TRP A 17 3.69 9.35 22.40
C TRP A 17 2.47 10.27 22.33
N GLU A 18 2.60 11.45 21.72
CA GLU A 18 1.46 12.34 21.38
C GLU A 18 0.39 11.62 20.54
N LYS A 19 0.79 10.64 19.72
CA LYS A 19 -0.08 9.90 18.80
C LYS A 19 -0.48 8.52 19.32
N VAL A 20 -0.22 8.24 20.59
CA VAL A 20 -0.59 7.00 21.26
C VAL A 20 -1.67 7.29 22.29
N ASP A 21 -2.87 6.79 22.03
CA ASP A 21 -3.94 6.78 23.02
C ASP A 21 -3.74 5.58 23.96
N LYS A 22 -3.26 5.85 25.17
CA LYS A 22 -3.05 4.82 26.21
C LYS A 22 -4.33 4.42 26.94
N GLU A 23 -5.38 5.25 26.88
CA GLU A 23 -6.65 5.01 27.56
C GLU A 23 -7.63 4.20 26.69
N ALA A 24 -7.38 4.13 25.38
CA ALA A 24 -8.21 3.37 24.42
C ALA A 24 -8.51 1.92 24.85
N GLY A 25 -7.57 1.28 25.55
CA GLY A 25 -7.73 -0.07 26.06
C GLY A 25 -8.15 -0.17 27.53
N ARG A 26 -8.18 0.94 28.26
CA ARG A 26 -8.68 0.96 29.64
C ARG A 26 -10.19 0.85 29.66
N LEU A 27 -10.86 1.51 28.71
CA LEU A 27 -12.32 1.55 28.58
C LEU A 27 -12.93 0.19 28.19
N ASP A 28 -12.20 -0.65 27.46
CA ASP A 28 -12.64 -1.98 27.03
C ASP A 28 -12.02 -3.12 27.87
N GLY A 29 -11.27 -2.79 28.93
CA GLY A 29 -10.59 -3.74 29.81
C GLY A 29 -9.41 -4.48 29.17
N THR A 30 -9.01 -4.13 27.94
CA THR A 30 -7.93 -4.82 27.24
C THR A 30 -6.54 -4.36 27.63
N GLY A 31 -6.37 -3.14 28.16
CA GLY A 31 -5.07 -2.50 28.42
C GLY A 31 -4.29 -2.07 27.17
N CYS A 32 -4.93 -2.08 25.99
CA CYS A 32 -4.30 -1.67 24.73
C CYS A 32 -3.92 -0.18 24.69
N TRP A 33 -2.74 0.11 24.14
CA TRP A 33 -2.37 1.45 23.69
C TRP A 33 -2.51 1.54 22.18
N VAL A 34 -3.24 2.52 21.68
CA VAL A 34 -3.66 2.60 20.27
C VAL A 34 -2.92 3.70 19.54
N TRP A 35 -2.28 3.34 18.44
CA TRP A 35 -1.72 4.29 17.49
C TRP A 35 -2.85 5.00 16.73
N THR A 36 -2.96 6.33 16.89
CA THR A 36 -4.08 7.12 16.33
C THR A 36 -3.78 7.71 14.96
N ALA A 37 -2.52 7.70 14.52
CA ALA A 37 -2.13 8.18 13.20
C ALA A 37 -2.15 7.06 12.14
N SER A 38 -2.02 7.43 10.87
CA SER A 38 -1.93 6.48 9.76
C SER A 38 -0.48 6.10 9.43
N GLY A 39 -0.27 4.85 9.03
CA GLY A 39 0.99 4.40 8.44
C GLY A 39 2.17 4.26 9.41
N ARG A 40 3.38 4.49 8.89
CA ARG A 40 4.65 4.36 9.63
C ARG A 40 4.97 5.64 10.41
N PHE A 41 5.68 5.49 11.52
CA PHE A 41 6.21 6.64 12.27
C PHE A 41 7.48 7.17 11.59
N GLY A 42 7.45 8.44 11.20
CA GLY A 42 8.59 9.12 10.58
C GLY A 42 9.51 9.73 11.62
N LEU A 43 10.80 9.38 11.55
CA LEU A 43 11.85 9.90 12.42
C LEU A 43 12.28 11.29 11.95
N SER A 44 12.66 12.13 12.90
CA SER A 44 13.12 13.52 12.69
C SER A 44 14.28 13.65 11.70
N ASN A 45 15.07 12.60 11.52
CA ASN A 45 16.15 12.54 10.52
C ASN A 45 15.68 12.59 9.05
N GLY A 46 14.36 12.54 8.79
CA GLY A 46 13.75 12.66 7.47
C GLY A 46 14.07 11.54 6.48
N ARG A 47 14.96 10.61 6.84
CA ARG A 47 15.48 9.54 5.97
C ARG A 47 15.00 8.15 6.37
N SER A 48 14.38 8.01 7.54
CA SER A 48 13.99 6.73 8.10
C SER A 48 12.57 6.77 8.68
N SER A 49 11.89 5.64 8.60
CA SER A 49 10.59 5.43 9.26
C SER A 49 10.55 4.05 9.90
N ALA A 50 9.96 3.97 11.09
CA ALA A 50 9.74 2.73 11.83
C ALA A 50 8.25 2.37 11.81
N THR A 51 7.93 1.09 11.94
CA THR A 51 6.55 0.71 12.29
C THR A 51 6.27 1.15 13.73
N PRO A 52 5.07 1.67 14.05
CA PRO A 52 4.78 2.16 15.40
C PRO A 52 5.08 1.16 16.52
N ARG A 53 4.77 -0.13 16.29
CA ARG A 53 5.08 -1.21 17.25
C ARG A 53 6.57 -1.39 17.53
N ARG A 54 7.39 -1.37 16.47
CA ARG A 54 8.84 -1.50 16.59
C ARG A 54 9.44 -0.30 17.32
N TYR A 55 8.94 0.90 17.03
CA TYR A 55 9.37 2.09 17.76
C TYR A 55 9.02 1.99 19.25
N ALA A 56 7.77 1.65 19.59
CA ALA A 56 7.36 1.48 20.99
C ALA A 56 8.20 0.42 21.73
N TRP A 57 8.48 -0.71 21.07
CA TRP A 57 9.35 -1.77 21.62
C TRP A 57 10.78 -1.28 21.89
N GLU A 58 11.38 -0.59 20.92
CA GLU A 58 12.73 -0.05 21.05
C GLU A 58 12.81 1.08 22.08
N ALA A 59 11.79 1.95 22.14
CA ALA A 59 11.73 3.09 23.06
C ALA A 59 11.59 2.65 24.54
N LEU A 60 10.87 1.56 24.80
CA LEU A 60 10.65 1.03 26.14
C LEU A 60 11.56 -0.17 26.46
N GLN A 61 12.61 -0.36 25.68
CA GLN A 61 13.49 -1.53 25.80
C GLN A 61 14.14 -1.62 27.18
N GLN A 62 14.71 -0.50 27.65
CA GLN A 62 15.41 -0.46 28.94
C GLN A 62 14.43 -0.51 30.12
N GLU A 63 13.35 0.28 30.05
CA GLU A 63 12.36 0.39 31.12
C GLU A 63 11.63 -0.94 31.38
N LEU A 64 11.30 -1.68 30.32
CA LEU A 64 10.55 -2.93 30.41
C LEU A 64 11.43 -4.19 30.30
N GLY A 65 12.76 -4.04 30.28
CA GLY A 65 13.70 -5.17 30.16
C GLY A 65 13.52 -5.98 28.88
N LEU A 66 13.11 -5.35 27.78
CA LEU A 66 12.85 -6.04 26.51
C LEU A 66 14.17 -6.38 25.81
N GLY A 67 14.24 -7.56 25.19
CA GLY A 67 15.37 -7.88 24.33
C GLY A 67 15.36 -7.10 23.01
N SER A 68 16.53 -6.91 22.40
CA SER A 68 16.64 -6.33 21.06
C SER A 68 15.96 -7.20 19.99
N LEU A 69 15.52 -6.55 18.90
CA LEU A 69 14.95 -7.21 17.74
C LEU A 69 16.03 -7.38 16.68
N THR A 70 16.23 -8.61 16.25
CA THR A 70 17.04 -8.94 15.09
C THR A 70 16.27 -8.69 13.79
N GLN A 71 16.96 -8.79 12.65
CA GLN A 71 16.33 -8.64 11.35
C GLN A 71 15.34 -9.78 11.05
N ASP A 72 15.46 -10.93 11.70
CA ASP A 72 14.64 -12.12 11.44
C ASP A 72 13.50 -12.30 12.43
N GLU A 73 13.33 -11.35 13.35
CA GLU A 73 12.24 -11.32 14.31
C GLU A 73 11.14 -10.33 13.89
N ILE A 74 9.91 -10.67 14.25
CA ILE A 74 8.73 -9.83 14.12
C ILE A 74 8.01 -9.73 15.46
N LEU A 75 7.31 -8.62 15.66
CA LEU A 75 6.42 -8.43 16.80
C LEU A 75 5.01 -8.90 16.43
N ARG A 76 4.51 -9.89 17.18
CA ARG A 76 3.12 -10.36 17.09
C ARG A 76 2.32 -9.82 18.26
N MET A 77 1.04 -9.52 18.03
CA MET A 77 0.15 -9.00 19.06
C MET A 77 -0.68 -10.12 19.65
N ALA A 78 -0.63 -10.30 20.97
CA ALA A 78 -1.49 -11.23 21.70
C ALA A 78 -2.95 -10.72 21.75
N CYS A 79 -3.15 -9.40 21.79
CA CYS A 79 -4.47 -8.78 21.89
C CYS A 79 -5.29 -8.77 20.58
N GLY A 80 -4.73 -9.21 19.45
CA GLY A 80 -5.42 -9.22 18.14
C GLY A 80 -5.70 -7.84 17.51
N ARG A 81 -5.55 -6.73 18.24
CA ARG A 81 -5.84 -5.38 17.75
C ARG A 81 -4.71 -4.85 16.86
N SER A 82 -5.05 -4.54 15.61
CA SER A 82 -4.08 -4.13 14.58
C SER A 82 -3.39 -2.78 14.87
N ALA A 83 -4.04 -1.86 15.58
CA ALA A 83 -3.46 -0.58 15.96
C ALA A 83 -2.74 -0.58 17.33
N CYS A 84 -2.69 -1.72 18.02
CA CYS A 84 -2.05 -1.78 19.33
C CYS A 84 -0.53 -1.59 19.23
N VAL A 85 0.02 -0.77 20.12
CA VAL A 85 1.46 -0.49 20.29
C VAL A 85 1.96 -0.69 21.72
N ASN A 86 1.14 -1.27 22.62
CA ASN A 86 1.57 -1.61 23.98
C ASN A 86 2.57 -2.79 23.93
N PRO A 87 3.84 -2.63 24.36
CA PRO A 87 4.81 -3.72 24.37
C PRO A 87 4.41 -4.91 25.26
N GLY A 88 3.62 -4.68 26.31
CA GLY A 88 3.09 -5.76 27.17
C GLY A 88 2.15 -6.72 26.44
N HIS A 89 1.63 -6.33 25.28
CA HIS A 89 0.82 -7.22 24.42
C HIS A 89 1.61 -7.79 23.25
N MET A 90 2.91 -7.46 23.13
CA MET A 90 3.76 -7.90 22.03
C MET A 90 4.57 -9.13 22.43
N GLN A 91 4.70 -10.05 21.49
CA GLN A 91 5.60 -11.19 21.61
C GLN A 91 6.54 -11.21 20.40
N LYS A 92 7.82 -11.49 20.66
CA LYS A 92 8.76 -11.79 19.58
C LYS A 92 8.35 -13.10 18.94
N GLY A 93 8.32 -13.12 17.61
CA GLY A 93 8.20 -14.33 16.84
C GLY A 93 9.23 -14.32 15.73
N ALA A 94 9.62 -15.50 15.26
CA ALA A 94 10.37 -15.59 14.02
C ALA A 94 9.51 -15.02 12.88
N LYS A 95 10.14 -14.26 11.97
CA LYS A 95 9.58 -14.07 10.64
C LYS A 95 9.20 -15.46 10.13
N PRO A 96 8.01 -15.64 9.55
CA PRO A 96 7.67 -16.91 8.93
C PRO A 96 8.68 -17.17 7.82
N LEU A 97 9.71 -17.96 8.14
CA LEU A 97 10.61 -18.50 7.15
C LEU A 97 9.76 -19.40 6.28
N ARG A 98 9.82 -19.19 4.96
CA ARG A 98 9.26 -20.19 4.06
C ARG A 98 9.98 -21.50 4.33
N ARG A 99 9.27 -22.61 4.20
CA ARG A 99 9.91 -23.94 4.20
C ARG A 99 11.14 -23.89 3.27
N PRO A 100 12.35 -24.21 3.76
CA PRO A 100 13.52 -24.30 2.90
C PRO A 100 13.21 -25.18 1.68
N GLY A 101 13.54 -24.70 0.46
CA GLY A 101 13.25 -25.41 -0.78
C GLY A 101 11.82 -25.27 -1.35
N SER A 102 10.95 -24.44 -0.75
CA SER A 102 9.60 -24.21 -1.30
C SER A 102 9.66 -23.60 -2.70
N ARG A 103 9.19 -24.34 -3.71
CA ARG A 103 9.06 -23.88 -5.11
C ARG A 103 7.76 -23.13 -5.39
N THR A 104 6.86 -23.10 -4.40
CA THR A 104 5.56 -22.44 -4.48
C THR A 104 5.35 -21.48 -3.32
N CYS A 105 4.54 -20.44 -3.52
CA CYS A 105 4.11 -19.56 -2.46
C CYS A 105 2.98 -20.18 -1.63
N ALA A 106 2.62 -19.56 -0.50
CA ALA A 106 1.56 -20.04 0.40
C ALA A 106 0.16 -20.17 -0.26
N ARG A 107 -0.04 -19.61 -1.46
CA ARG A 107 -1.28 -19.73 -2.25
C ARG A 107 -1.10 -20.56 -3.53
N GLY A 108 -0.02 -21.33 -3.63
CA GLY A 108 0.22 -22.25 -4.75
C GLY A 108 0.94 -21.68 -5.98
N HIS A 109 1.10 -20.36 -6.12
CA HIS A 109 1.83 -19.81 -7.28
C HIS A 109 3.31 -20.22 -7.29
N THR A 110 3.84 -20.58 -8.46
CA THR A 110 5.25 -20.91 -8.67
C THR A 110 6.17 -19.74 -8.31
N MET A 111 7.37 -20.07 -7.82
CA MET A 111 8.38 -19.09 -7.43
C MET A 111 9.43 -18.91 -8.54
N ASP A 112 9.01 -18.29 -9.62
CA ASP A 112 9.82 -17.92 -10.78
C ASP A 112 9.82 -16.39 -11.00
N ALA A 113 10.68 -15.91 -11.89
CA ALA A 113 10.83 -14.48 -12.17
C ALA A 113 9.53 -13.83 -12.69
N ASP A 114 8.63 -14.60 -13.31
CA ASP A 114 7.35 -14.13 -13.83
C ASP A 114 6.35 -13.88 -12.70
N ASN A 115 6.37 -14.74 -11.68
CA ASN A 115 5.42 -14.72 -10.57
C ASN A 115 5.92 -13.98 -9.33
N GLY A 116 7.20 -13.60 -9.25
CA GLY A 116 7.71 -12.88 -8.09
C GLY A 116 9.13 -12.36 -8.19
N TYR A 117 9.65 -11.92 -7.05
CA TYR A 117 11.02 -11.48 -6.89
C TYR A 117 11.46 -11.63 -5.42
N TRP A 118 12.75 -11.76 -5.19
CA TRP A 118 13.34 -11.69 -3.84
C TRP A 118 13.59 -10.22 -3.48
N ALA A 119 13.04 -9.78 -2.35
CA ALA A 119 13.31 -8.46 -1.80
C ALA A 119 14.69 -8.42 -1.12
N LYS A 120 15.21 -7.21 -0.89
CA LYS A 120 16.53 -6.98 -0.26
C LYS A 120 16.67 -7.60 1.14
N ASP A 121 15.55 -7.83 1.81
CA ASP A 121 15.49 -8.45 3.14
C ASP A 121 15.41 -9.99 3.09
N GLY A 122 15.59 -10.59 1.91
CA GLY A 122 15.50 -12.04 1.70
C GLY A 122 14.07 -12.57 1.57
N THR A 123 13.04 -11.71 1.60
CA THR A 123 11.65 -12.15 1.50
C THR A 123 11.23 -12.32 0.05
N TRP A 124 10.65 -13.47 -0.33
CA TRP A 124 10.00 -13.59 -1.64
C TRP A 124 8.68 -12.83 -1.68
N VAL A 125 8.51 -12.00 -2.71
CA VAL A 125 7.28 -11.27 -3.01
C VAL A 125 6.59 -11.90 -4.21
N CYS A 126 5.45 -12.51 -3.99
CA CYS A 126 4.62 -13.09 -5.05
C CYS A 126 3.70 -12.00 -5.66
N ARG A 127 3.89 -11.72 -6.95
CA ARG A 127 3.13 -10.70 -7.70
C ARG A 127 1.63 -11.01 -7.76
N PRO A 128 1.18 -12.25 -8.10
CA PRO A 128 -0.25 -12.61 -8.03
C PRO A 128 -0.87 -12.35 -6.66
N CYS A 129 -0.24 -12.84 -5.59
CA CYS A 129 -0.68 -12.62 -4.21
C CYS A 129 -0.77 -11.12 -3.86
N LYS A 130 0.22 -10.33 -4.27
CA LYS A 130 0.24 -8.89 -4.05
C LYS A 130 -0.91 -8.20 -4.80
N ARG A 131 -1.16 -8.57 -6.06
CA ARG A 131 -2.29 -8.03 -6.85
C ARG A 131 -3.63 -8.33 -6.19
N ASP A 132 -3.84 -9.57 -5.75
CA ASP A 132 -5.06 -9.98 -5.06
C ASP A 132 -5.27 -9.21 -3.75
N HIS A 133 -4.22 -9.10 -2.92
CA HIS A 133 -4.27 -8.29 -1.71
C HIS A 133 -4.61 -6.82 -2.01
N SER A 134 -3.92 -6.20 -2.98
CA SER A 134 -4.21 -4.82 -3.40
C SER A 134 -5.60 -4.64 -4.00
N ARG A 135 -6.20 -5.69 -4.58
CA ARG A 135 -7.59 -5.66 -5.06
C ARG A 135 -8.55 -5.66 -3.88
N ARG A 136 -8.41 -6.60 -2.94
CA ARG A 136 -9.25 -6.67 -1.72
C ARG A 136 -9.18 -5.37 -0.91
N TYR A 137 -7.97 -4.87 -0.70
CA TYR A 137 -7.75 -3.61 0.02
C TYR A 137 -8.41 -2.40 -0.65
N ARG A 138 -8.41 -2.34 -1.99
CA ARG A 138 -9.11 -1.27 -2.74
C ARG A 138 -10.63 -1.41 -2.74
N GLN A 139 -11.14 -2.61 -2.49
CA GLN A 139 -12.58 -2.90 -2.40
C GLN A 139 -13.12 -2.68 -0.99
N ASP A 140 -12.25 -2.57 0.02
CA ASP A 140 -12.62 -2.28 1.40
C ASP A 140 -13.43 -0.96 1.49
N PRO A 141 -14.66 -0.99 2.04
CA PRO A 141 -15.51 0.20 2.12
C PRO A 141 -14.90 1.34 2.93
N GLN A 142 -14.21 1.03 4.03
CA GLN A 142 -13.59 2.03 4.89
C GLN A 142 -12.42 2.69 4.18
N PHE A 143 -11.57 1.91 3.51
CA PHE A 143 -10.49 2.46 2.68
C PHE A 143 -11.01 3.40 1.59
N ARG A 144 -12.11 3.02 0.91
CA ARG A 144 -12.73 3.86 -0.12
C ARG A 144 -13.30 5.15 0.47
N ALA A 145 -13.92 5.09 1.64
CA ALA A 145 -14.42 6.26 2.35
C ALA A 145 -13.28 7.20 2.77
N ASP A 146 -12.21 6.67 3.35
CA ASP A 146 -11.02 7.44 3.74
C ASP A 146 -10.35 8.10 2.52
N GLN A 147 -10.24 7.36 1.41
CA GLN A 147 -9.69 7.90 0.16
C GLN A 147 -10.58 9.00 -0.43
N ALA A 148 -11.91 8.85 -0.40
CA ALA A 148 -12.84 9.87 -0.84
C ALA A 148 -12.76 11.13 0.03
N ALA A 149 -12.71 10.98 1.36
CA ALA A 149 -12.55 12.09 2.30
C ALA A 149 -11.21 12.81 2.08
N ALA A 150 -10.11 12.06 1.89
CA ALA A 150 -8.81 12.64 1.58
C ALA A 150 -8.82 13.41 0.25
N SER A 151 -9.45 12.85 -0.79
CA SER A 151 -9.61 13.54 -2.08
C SER A 151 -10.46 14.81 -1.95
N ALA A 152 -11.55 14.78 -1.18
CA ALA A 152 -12.39 15.93 -0.93
C ALA A 152 -11.60 17.05 -0.23
N ARG A 153 -10.82 16.71 0.81
CA ARG A 153 -9.93 17.67 1.49
C ARG A 153 -8.88 18.25 0.53
N TYR A 154 -8.28 17.42 -0.32
CA TYR A 154 -7.30 17.87 -1.32
C TYR A 154 -7.90 18.85 -2.33
N ILE A 155 -9.15 18.61 -2.77
CA ILE A 155 -9.88 19.52 -3.67
C ILE A 155 -10.27 20.81 -2.94
N ALA A 156 -10.80 20.71 -1.72
CA ALA A 156 -11.24 21.86 -0.93
C ALA A 156 -10.08 22.80 -0.55
N ALA A 157 -8.89 22.26 -0.30
CA ALA A 157 -7.70 23.04 0.00
C ALA A 157 -7.27 23.96 -1.16
N ASP A 158 -7.63 23.62 -2.39
CA ASP A 158 -7.31 24.43 -3.57
C ASP A 158 -8.33 24.17 -4.70
N PRO A 159 -9.54 24.76 -4.59
CA PRO A 159 -10.63 24.46 -5.51
C PRO A 159 -10.32 24.83 -6.97
N GLN A 160 -9.46 25.84 -7.15
CA GLN A 160 -9.03 26.32 -8.46
C GLN A 160 -7.91 25.48 -9.09
N ARG A 161 -7.33 24.50 -8.37
CA ARG A 161 -6.21 23.67 -8.88
C ARG A 161 -6.55 22.98 -10.20
N ALA A 162 -7.74 22.40 -10.27
CA ALA A 162 -8.23 21.70 -11.44
C ALA A 162 -8.38 22.67 -12.62
N GLU A 163 -8.88 23.87 -12.36
CA GLU A 163 -9.09 24.88 -13.41
C GLU A 163 -7.77 25.44 -13.94
N ARG A 164 -6.82 25.79 -13.05
CA ARG A 164 -5.47 26.21 -13.48
C ARG A 164 -4.75 25.12 -14.28
N LYS A 165 -4.96 23.84 -13.94
CA LYS A 165 -4.43 22.71 -14.72
C LYS A 165 -5.06 22.66 -16.12
N LYS A 166 -6.39 22.80 -16.23
CA LYS A 166 -7.09 22.86 -17.53
C LYS A 166 -6.62 24.05 -18.36
N GLN A 167 -6.50 25.24 -17.76
CA GLN A 167 -6.03 26.44 -18.42
C GLN A 167 -4.61 26.25 -18.98
N ARG A 168 -3.68 25.75 -18.16
CA ARG A 168 -2.32 25.40 -18.62
C ARG A 168 -2.31 24.40 -19.76
N GLN A 169 -3.18 23.39 -19.71
CA GLN A 169 -3.28 22.40 -20.79
C GLN A 169 -3.86 23.01 -22.07
N ARG A 170 -4.88 23.87 -21.98
CA ARG A 170 -5.48 24.59 -23.11
C ARG A 170 -4.46 25.54 -23.75
N GLN A 171 -3.73 26.28 -22.92
CA GLN A 171 -2.66 27.16 -23.35
C GLN A 171 -1.58 26.37 -24.08
N ARG A 172 -1.08 25.28 -23.48
CA ARG A 172 -0.13 24.39 -24.15
C ARG A 172 -0.66 23.83 -25.47
N TYR A 173 -1.92 23.39 -25.52
CA TYR A 173 -2.52 22.89 -26.76
C TYR A 173 -2.63 23.96 -27.86
N ARG A 174 -2.75 25.24 -27.48
CA ARG A 174 -2.75 26.36 -28.41
C ARG A 174 -1.34 26.68 -28.89
N ASP A 175 -0.40 26.78 -27.96
CA ASP A 175 0.91 27.39 -28.17
C ASP A 175 1.98 26.39 -28.67
N ASP A 176 1.79 25.08 -28.43
CA ASP A 176 2.73 24.01 -28.79
C ASP A 176 2.12 23.12 -29.90
N PRO A 177 2.50 23.35 -31.19
CA PRO A 177 1.97 22.60 -32.33
C PRO A 177 2.28 21.10 -32.27
N ASP A 178 3.42 20.72 -31.72
CA ASP A 178 3.86 19.33 -31.60
C ASP A 178 3.04 18.59 -30.54
N TYR A 179 2.82 19.23 -29.39
CA TYR A 179 1.89 18.72 -28.38
C TYR A 179 0.48 18.54 -28.96
N ARG A 180 -0.01 19.53 -29.70
CA ARG A 180 -1.32 19.44 -30.38
C ARG A 180 -1.37 18.27 -31.38
N ALA A 181 -0.33 18.09 -32.19
CA ALA A 181 -0.23 16.99 -33.15
C ALA A 181 -0.25 15.63 -32.47
N ARG A 182 0.53 15.45 -31.39
CA ARG A 182 0.54 14.23 -30.56
C ARG A 182 -0.83 13.92 -29.96
N ILE A 183 -1.53 14.91 -29.40
CA ILE A 183 -2.86 14.71 -28.82
C ILE A 183 -3.87 14.28 -29.90
N ARG A 184 -3.81 14.88 -31.10
CA ARG A 184 -4.67 14.49 -32.24
C ARG A 184 -4.35 13.09 -32.75
N ALA A 185 -3.07 12.74 -32.88
CA ALA A 185 -2.63 11.40 -33.26
C ALA A 185 -3.15 10.33 -32.28
N ALA A 186 -2.95 10.54 -30.98
CA ALA A 186 -3.46 9.64 -29.95
C ALA A 186 -5.00 9.53 -29.97
N ALA A 187 -5.72 10.61 -30.30
CA ALA A 187 -7.18 10.55 -30.45
C ALA A 187 -7.60 9.71 -31.68
N ARG A 188 -6.87 9.80 -32.79
CA ARG A 188 -7.08 8.95 -33.98
C ARG A 188 -6.82 7.49 -33.67
N GLU A 189 -5.71 7.17 -33.00
CA GLU A 189 -5.39 5.81 -32.56
C GLU A 189 -6.46 5.23 -31.64
N ARG A 190 -6.95 6.01 -30.66
CA ARG A 190 -8.04 5.56 -29.78
C ARG A 190 -9.32 5.25 -30.56
N ARG A 191 -9.68 6.10 -31.53
CA ARG A 191 -10.85 5.87 -32.41
C ARG A 191 -10.66 4.63 -33.29
N ALA A 192 -9.47 4.47 -33.88
CA ALA A 192 -9.14 3.30 -34.69
C ALA A 192 -9.19 2.00 -33.87
N ARG A 193 -8.67 2.02 -32.64
CA ARG A 193 -8.77 0.86 -31.72
C ARG A 193 -10.21 0.54 -31.39
N LYS A 194 -11.02 1.54 -31.04
CA LYS A 194 -12.44 1.35 -30.74
C LYS A 194 -13.20 0.76 -31.93
N LYS A 195 -12.97 1.31 -33.14
CA LYS A 195 -13.57 0.80 -34.38
C LYS A 195 -13.11 -0.63 -34.70
N ALA A 196 -11.86 -0.99 -34.40
CA ALA A 196 -11.33 -2.33 -34.60
C ALA A 196 -11.89 -3.34 -33.58
N GLU A 197 -12.14 -2.91 -32.33
CA GLU A 197 -12.85 -3.69 -31.31
C GLU A 197 -14.32 -3.91 -31.73
N GLU A 198 -15.05 -2.84 -32.07
CA GLU A 198 -16.44 -2.90 -32.56
C GLU A 198 -16.58 -3.76 -33.83
N GLY A 199 -15.68 -3.58 -34.81
CA GLY A 199 -15.67 -4.38 -36.05
C GLY A 199 -15.11 -5.80 -35.89
N ARG A 200 -14.63 -6.19 -34.71
CA ARG A 200 -14.27 -7.56 -34.34
C ARG A 200 -15.48 -8.26 -33.70
N ASP A 201 -16.27 -7.54 -32.90
CA ASP A 201 -17.55 -8.04 -32.37
C ASP A 201 -18.58 -8.29 -33.51
N ASP A 202 -18.70 -7.37 -34.47
CA ASP A 202 -19.62 -7.52 -35.62
C ASP A 202 -19.29 -8.71 -36.54
N ARG A 203 -18.01 -9.06 -36.68
CA ARG A 203 -17.57 -10.24 -37.46
C ARG A 203 -17.77 -11.56 -36.72
N SER A 204 -17.82 -11.52 -35.39
CA SER A 204 -18.05 -12.69 -34.55
C SER A 204 -19.54 -13.08 -34.58
N GLY A 205 -20.46 -12.11 -34.52
CA GLY A 205 -21.90 -12.37 -34.60
C GLY A 205 -22.38 -12.84 -35.98
N ASN A 206 -21.71 -12.45 -37.07
CA ASN A 206 -22.09 -12.85 -38.43
C ASN A 206 -21.54 -14.24 -38.84
N ALA A 207 -20.64 -14.82 -38.04
CA ALA A 207 -20.18 -16.21 -38.22
C ALA A 207 -21.17 -17.22 -37.63
N GLU A 208 -21.76 -16.93 -36.46
CA GLU A 208 -22.77 -17.81 -35.83
C GLU A 208 -24.09 -17.89 -36.63
N MET A 209 -24.52 -16.81 -37.29
CA MET A 209 -25.75 -16.83 -38.10
C MET A 209 -25.62 -17.56 -39.45
N LYS A 210 -24.40 -17.79 -39.97
CA LYS A 210 -24.21 -18.49 -41.25
C LYS A 210 -24.15 -20.01 -41.12
N GLU A 211 -23.91 -20.55 -39.92
CA GLU A 211 -23.99 -22.00 -39.67
C GLU A 211 -25.41 -22.47 -39.35
N ALA A 212 -26.29 -21.61 -38.84
CA ALA A 212 -27.69 -21.95 -38.56
C ALA A 212 -28.62 -22.01 -39.80
N GLY A 213 -28.13 -21.61 -40.98
CA GLY A 213 -28.90 -21.56 -42.23
C GLY A 213 -28.57 -22.66 -43.25
N ARG A 214 -27.77 -23.65 -42.88
CA ARG A 214 -27.47 -24.85 -43.69
C ARG A 214 -27.87 -26.10 -42.92
N GLY A 215 -29.18 -26.27 -42.69
CA GLY A 215 -29.79 -27.46 -42.11
C GLY A 215 -31.08 -27.77 -42.86
#